data_AF-A0A1S9G8E5-F1
#
_entry.id   AF-A0A1S9G8E5-F1
#
_cell.length_a   1.000
_cell.length_b   1.000
_cell.length_c   1.000
_cell.angle_alpha   90.00
_cell.angle_beta   90.00
_cell.angle_gamma   90.00
#
_symmetry.space_group_name_H-M   'P 1'
#
loop_
_entity.id
_entity.type
_entity.pdbx_description
1 polymer ?
#
loop_
_entity_poly.entity_id
_entity_poly.type
_entity_poly.pdbx_seq_one_letter_code
_entity_poly.pdbx_strand_id
1 'polypeptide(L)'
;MSGFDLSAILGNPEYTAMLLHGIKMTFIIYAGSWSMAMALALLLLALRLSPFRFGDPLVAAYVSYHRNVPTLVQLMLWYFGIFTLMPSGVATWLAVHNAEAIFAVIGLGLCQAAYFSEDLRSGVRSVSPGQMQAARALGHGYLSAMRFVIMPQGVRNALPPLINHSVSLFKNSSLAVVIGASELTHAVKEIENLSFRTFEIYLIGTVLYLFFSLVIMSIGAYLSMRTDPARSARA
;
A
#
# COMPACT_ATOMS: atom_id res chain seq x y z
N MET A 1 -40.23 5.71 0.35
CA MET A 1 -38.98 5.13 -0.20
C MET A 1 -39.11 3.61 -0.18
N SER A 2 -39.83 3.02 -1.15
CA SER A 2 -40.20 1.59 -1.18
C SER A 2 -39.32 0.78 -2.15
N GLY A 3 -38.05 1.17 -2.33
CA GLY A 3 -37.15 0.55 -3.30
C GLY A 3 -35.90 -0.10 -2.70
N PHE A 4 -35.57 0.22 -1.43
CA PHE A 4 -34.38 -0.27 -0.76
C PHE A 4 -34.52 -1.74 -0.40
N ASP A 5 -33.71 -2.59 -1.06
CA ASP A 5 -33.71 -4.02 -0.81
C ASP A 5 -32.31 -4.61 -1.01
N LEU A 6 -31.58 -4.81 0.10
CA LEU A 6 -30.27 -5.47 0.06
C LEU A 6 -30.37 -6.95 -0.31
N SER A 7 -31.49 -7.59 -0.03
CA SER A 7 -31.68 -9.02 -0.33
C SER A 7 -31.76 -9.28 -1.83
N ALA A 8 -32.20 -8.28 -2.62
CA ALA A 8 -32.17 -8.36 -4.07
C ALA A 8 -30.74 -8.48 -4.64
N ILE A 9 -29.72 -7.99 -3.92
CA ILE A 9 -28.32 -8.12 -4.31
C ILE A 9 -27.69 -9.34 -3.65
N LEU A 10 -27.75 -9.41 -2.31
CA LEU A 10 -27.07 -10.44 -1.53
C LEU A 10 -27.73 -11.83 -1.65
N GLY A 11 -29.00 -11.88 -2.05
CA GLY A 11 -29.71 -13.11 -2.34
C GLY A 11 -29.40 -13.67 -3.74
N ASN A 12 -28.77 -12.88 -4.62
CA ASN A 12 -28.35 -13.35 -5.93
C ASN A 12 -26.96 -14.04 -5.84
N PRO A 13 -26.86 -15.35 -6.15
CA PRO A 13 -25.59 -16.07 -6.08
C PRO A 13 -24.51 -15.53 -7.01
N GLU A 14 -24.90 -15.01 -8.18
CA GLU A 14 -23.98 -14.46 -9.18
C GLU A 14 -23.34 -13.16 -8.68
N TYR A 15 -24.15 -12.23 -8.18
CA TYR A 15 -23.66 -10.97 -7.62
C TYR A 15 -22.77 -11.19 -6.40
N THR A 16 -23.13 -12.17 -5.55
CA THR A 16 -22.31 -12.55 -4.41
C THR A 16 -20.96 -13.13 -4.85
N ALA A 17 -20.94 -13.97 -5.89
CA ALA A 17 -19.70 -14.50 -6.45
C ALA A 17 -18.81 -13.40 -7.05
N MET A 18 -19.41 -12.42 -7.75
CA MET A 18 -18.71 -11.25 -8.28
C MET A 18 -18.08 -10.40 -7.17
N LEU A 19 -18.82 -10.14 -6.08
CA LEU A 19 -18.29 -9.41 -4.91
C LEU A 19 -17.14 -10.16 -4.25
N LEU A 20 -17.27 -11.48 -4.05
CA LEU A 20 -16.21 -12.31 -3.47
C LEU A 20 -14.96 -12.33 -4.35
N HIS A 21 -15.12 -12.43 -5.67
CA HIS A 21 -14.02 -12.33 -6.62
C HIS A 21 -13.36 -10.94 -6.55
N GLY A 22 -14.16 -9.87 -6.56
CA GLY A 22 -13.68 -8.50 -6.43
C GLY A 22 -12.87 -8.29 -5.15
N ILE A 23 -13.36 -8.76 -3.99
CA ILE A 23 -12.64 -8.72 -2.71
C ILE A 23 -11.31 -9.47 -2.82
N LYS A 24 -11.32 -10.69 -3.36
CA LYS A 24 -10.10 -11.48 -3.53
C LYS A 24 -9.08 -10.73 -4.39
N MET A 25 -9.49 -10.18 -5.52
CA MET A 25 -8.61 -9.42 -6.42
C MET A 25 -8.09 -8.13 -5.78
N THR A 26 -8.94 -7.40 -5.04
CA THR A 26 -8.54 -6.24 -4.23
C THR A 26 -7.41 -6.63 -3.27
N PHE A 27 -7.53 -7.75 -2.56
CA PHE A 27 -6.48 -8.22 -1.64
C PHE A 27 -5.21 -8.70 -2.35
N ILE A 28 -5.32 -9.33 -3.52
CA ILE A 28 -4.15 -9.69 -4.34
C ILE A 28 -3.39 -8.44 -4.77
N ILE A 29 -4.09 -7.44 -5.30
CA ILE A 29 -3.49 -6.17 -5.73
C ILE A 29 -2.89 -5.46 -4.52
N TYR A 30 -3.61 -5.37 -3.41
CA TYR A 30 -3.14 -4.74 -2.18
C TYR A 30 -1.88 -5.41 -1.64
N ALA A 31 -1.90 -6.73 -1.43
CA ALA A 31 -0.79 -7.47 -0.84
C ALA A 31 0.44 -7.50 -1.77
N GLY A 32 0.23 -7.64 -3.09
CA GLY A 32 1.28 -7.55 -4.08
C GLY A 32 1.94 -6.18 -4.10
N SER A 33 1.14 -5.11 -4.17
CA SER A 33 1.62 -3.73 -4.14
C SER A 33 2.36 -3.42 -2.86
N TRP A 34 1.82 -3.86 -1.71
CA TRP A 34 2.40 -3.63 -0.39
C TRP A 34 3.76 -4.31 -0.26
N SER A 35 3.86 -5.58 -0.68
CA SER A 35 5.10 -6.37 -0.62
C SER A 35 6.18 -5.75 -1.50
N MET A 36 5.82 -5.37 -2.73
CA MET A 36 6.74 -4.68 -3.64
C MET A 36 7.16 -3.32 -3.08
N ALA A 37 6.21 -2.55 -2.54
CA ALA A 37 6.47 -1.24 -1.96
C ALA A 37 7.41 -1.31 -0.76
N MET A 38 7.19 -2.27 0.15
CA MET A 38 8.03 -2.46 1.33
C MET A 38 9.44 -2.90 0.94
N ALA A 39 9.58 -3.87 0.02
CA ALA A 39 10.87 -4.30 -0.49
C ALA A 39 11.64 -3.12 -1.12
N LEU A 40 10.99 -2.36 -2.00
CA LEU A 40 11.60 -1.21 -2.65
C LEU A 40 11.92 -0.08 -1.66
N ALA A 41 11.05 0.19 -0.70
CA ALA A 41 11.29 1.20 0.34
C ALA A 41 12.53 0.89 1.19
N LEU A 42 12.73 -0.38 1.55
CA LEU A 42 13.92 -0.83 2.27
C LEU A 42 15.19 -0.67 1.42
N LEU A 43 15.12 -0.99 0.12
CA LEU A 43 16.23 -0.76 -0.82
C LEU A 43 16.56 0.73 -0.97
N LEU A 44 15.54 1.57 -1.12
CA LEU A 44 15.69 3.03 -1.22
C LEU A 44 16.28 3.62 0.07
N LEU A 45 15.85 3.14 1.24
CA LEU A 45 16.42 3.55 2.52
C LEU A 45 17.89 3.13 2.64
N ALA A 46 18.22 1.89 2.26
CA ALA A 46 19.60 1.39 2.27
C ALA A 46 20.49 2.21 1.33
N LEU A 47 20.00 2.56 0.13
CA LEU A 47 20.72 3.41 -0.82
C LEU A 47 20.99 4.80 -0.26
N ARG A 48 20.03 5.42 0.44
CA ARG A 48 20.22 6.71 1.13
C ARG A 48 21.25 6.65 2.26
N LEU A 49 21.28 5.55 3.01
CA LEU A 49 22.23 5.37 4.12
C LEU A 49 23.62 4.92 3.67
N SER A 50 23.77 4.50 2.41
CA SER A 50 25.04 4.10 1.84
C SER A 50 25.99 5.30 1.67
N PRO A 51 27.32 5.08 1.67
CA PRO A 51 28.30 6.15 1.46
C PRO A 51 28.30 6.69 0.01
N PHE A 52 27.41 6.22 -0.86
CA PHE A 52 27.35 6.62 -2.25
C PHE A 52 26.85 8.07 -2.39
N ARG A 53 27.71 8.95 -2.92
CA ARG A 53 27.45 10.41 -3.01
C ARG A 53 26.15 10.80 -3.74
N PHE A 54 25.68 9.95 -4.65
CA PHE A 54 24.44 10.19 -5.42
C PHE A 54 23.23 9.41 -4.88
N GLY A 55 23.40 8.60 -3.83
CA GLY A 55 22.31 7.78 -3.28
C GLY A 55 21.13 8.62 -2.80
N ASP A 56 21.38 9.63 -1.97
CA ASP A 56 20.32 10.49 -1.45
C ASP A 56 19.63 11.35 -2.53
N PRO A 57 20.36 12.05 -3.43
CA PRO A 57 19.73 12.79 -4.53
C PRO A 57 18.86 11.93 -5.46
N LEU A 58 19.30 10.71 -5.80
CA LEU A 58 18.54 9.82 -6.68
C LEU A 58 17.23 9.37 -6.02
N VAL A 59 17.28 8.97 -4.75
CA VAL A 59 16.08 8.58 -4.02
C VAL A 59 15.18 9.79 -3.78
N ALA A 60 15.73 10.98 -3.53
CA ALA A 60 14.96 12.21 -3.41
C ALA A 60 14.21 12.55 -4.71
N ALA A 61 14.84 12.36 -5.87
CA ALA A 61 14.20 12.54 -7.18
C ALA A 61 13.06 11.52 -7.39
N TYR A 62 13.30 10.24 -7.10
CA TYR A 62 12.29 9.19 -7.16
C TYR A 62 11.08 9.50 -6.27
N VAL A 63 11.33 9.88 -5.01
CA VAL A 63 10.30 10.22 -4.03
C VAL A 63 9.53 11.47 -4.47
N SER A 64 10.24 12.49 -4.96
CA SER A 64 9.62 13.72 -5.45
C SER A 64 8.66 13.44 -6.61
N TYR A 65 9.06 12.64 -7.60
CA TYR A 65 8.16 12.27 -8.69
C TYR A 65 6.92 11.52 -8.19
N HIS A 66 7.10 10.44 -7.43
CA HIS A 66 5.98 9.57 -7.06
C HIS A 66 5.00 10.22 -6.09
N ARG A 67 5.45 11.20 -5.28
CA ARG A 67 4.60 11.93 -4.33
C ARG A 67 3.92 13.16 -4.95
N ASN A 68 4.44 13.70 -6.05
CA ASN A 68 3.88 14.90 -6.69
C ASN A 68 3.07 14.59 -7.96
N VAL A 69 3.13 13.37 -8.50
CA VAL A 69 2.25 12.93 -9.61
C VAL A 69 1.08 12.13 -9.05
N PRO A 70 -0.19 12.42 -9.42
CA PRO A 70 -1.34 11.66 -8.94
C PRO A 70 -1.21 10.16 -9.22
N THR A 71 -1.51 9.31 -8.22
CA THR A 71 -1.40 7.85 -8.33
C THR A 71 -2.23 7.29 -9.49
N LEU A 72 -3.42 7.87 -9.74
CA LEU A 72 -4.27 7.48 -10.87
C LEU A 72 -3.56 7.72 -12.22
N VAL A 73 -2.91 8.87 -12.39
CA VAL A 73 -2.17 9.20 -13.61
C VAL A 73 -0.99 8.24 -13.80
N GLN A 74 -0.28 7.89 -12.72
CA GLN A 74 0.80 6.90 -12.78
C GLN A 74 0.27 5.52 -13.21
N LEU A 75 -0.86 5.07 -12.66
CA LEU A 75 -1.50 3.82 -13.06
C LEU A 75 -1.85 3.80 -14.55
N MET A 76 -2.46 4.88 -15.04
CA MET A 76 -2.76 5.04 -16.46
C MET A 76 -1.50 5.03 -17.32
N LEU A 77 -0.42 5.71 -16.89
CA LEU A 77 0.86 5.71 -17.61
C LEU A 77 1.46 4.30 -17.69
N TRP A 78 1.47 3.57 -16.58
CA TRP A 78 2.02 2.22 -16.52
C TRP A 78 1.24 1.25 -17.41
N TYR A 79 -0.09 1.26 -17.32
CA TYR A 79 -0.90 0.33 -18.11
C TYR A 79 -1.12 0.82 -19.55
N PHE A 80 -1.65 2.00 -19.79
CA PHE A 80 -1.96 2.45 -21.16
C PHE A 80 -0.73 2.96 -21.92
N GLY A 81 0.33 3.38 -21.22
CA GLY A 81 1.58 3.81 -21.84
C GLY A 81 2.60 2.67 -21.94
N ILE A 82 3.18 2.28 -20.80
CA ILE A 82 4.33 1.37 -20.76
C ILE A 82 4.01 -0.04 -21.29
N PHE A 83 2.81 -0.57 -21.06
CA PHE A 83 2.41 -1.87 -21.62
C PHE A 83 2.54 -1.92 -23.15
N THR A 84 2.20 -0.83 -23.84
CA THR A 84 2.27 -0.76 -25.32
C THR A 84 3.70 -0.79 -25.86
N LEU A 85 4.68 -0.46 -25.01
CA LEU A 85 6.10 -0.48 -25.32
C LEU A 85 6.76 -1.83 -24.98
N MET A 86 6.03 -2.77 -24.37
CA MET A 86 6.57 -4.07 -24.02
C MET A 86 6.84 -4.93 -25.26
N PRO A 87 7.91 -5.75 -25.25
CA PRO A 87 8.15 -6.72 -26.32
C PRO A 87 6.94 -7.63 -26.51
N SER A 88 6.61 -7.98 -27.76
CA SER A 88 5.38 -8.74 -28.11
C SER A 88 5.20 -10.03 -27.31
N GLY A 89 6.28 -10.78 -27.05
CA GLY A 89 6.23 -11.98 -26.22
C GLY A 89 5.84 -11.70 -24.77
N VAL A 90 6.37 -10.62 -24.17
CA VAL A 90 6.04 -10.20 -22.81
C VAL A 90 4.60 -9.68 -22.74
N ALA A 91 4.18 -8.86 -23.70
CA ALA A 91 2.83 -8.32 -23.77
C ALA A 91 1.78 -9.44 -23.89
N THR A 92 2.04 -10.44 -24.74
CA THR A 92 1.16 -11.61 -24.91
C THR A 92 1.07 -12.43 -23.62
N TRP A 93 2.20 -12.65 -22.95
CA TRP A 93 2.22 -13.36 -21.67
C TRP A 93 1.41 -12.60 -20.60
N LEU A 94 1.62 -11.28 -20.49
CA LEU A 94 0.88 -10.45 -19.53
C LEU A 94 -0.62 -10.46 -19.82
N ALA A 95 -1.03 -10.35 -21.08
CA ALA A 95 -2.44 -10.32 -21.48
C ALA A 95 -3.21 -11.57 -21.02
N VAL A 96 -2.59 -12.76 -21.05
CA VAL A 96 -3.22 -14.01 -20.58
C VAL A 96 -3.08 -14.26 -19.07
N HIS A 97 -2.34 -13.42 -18.35
CA HIS A 97 -2.10 -13.52 -16.90
C HIS A 97 -2.63 -12.33 -16.09
N ASN A 98 -3.73 -11.70 -16.53
CA ASN A 98 -4.33 -10.51 -15.89
C ASN A 98 -3.36 -9.32 -15.84
N ALA A 99 -2.99 -8.80 -17.01
CA ALA A 99 -2.10 -7.65 -17.14
C ALA A 99 -2.53 -6.48 -16.25
N GLU A 100 -3.83 -6.21 -16.19
CA GLU A 100 -4.43 -5.14 -15.39
C GLU A 100 -4.06 -5.24 -13.91
N ALA A 101 -4.15 -6.45 -13.33
CA ALA A 101 -3.80 -6.68 -11.93
C ALA A 101 -2.28 -6.55 -11.69
N ILE A 102 -1.46 -7.04 -12.63
CA ILE A 102 0.01 -6.92 -12.55
C ILE A 102 0.44 -5.45 -12.63
N PHE A 103 -0.09 -4.69 -13.58
CA PHE A 103 0.20 -3.26 -13.71
C PHE A 103 -0.39 -2.44 -12.57
N ALA A 104 -1.53 -2.84 -12.00
CA ALA A 104 -2.03 -2.26 -10.75
C ALA A 104 -1.02 -2.45 -9.61
N VAL A 105 -0.49 -3.67 -9.45
CA VAL A 105 0.56 -3.97 -8.46
C VAL A 105 1.80 -3.12 -8.67
N ILE A 106 2.26 -3.01 -9.92
CA ILE A 106 3.45 -2.23 -10.27
C ILE A 106 3.23 -0.73 -9.99
N GLY A 107 2.18 -0.14 -10.55
CA GLY A 107 1.93 1.29 -10.44
C GLY A 107 1.66 1.73 -8.99
N LEU A 108 0.81 0.99 -8.27
CA LEU A 108 0.54 1.26 -6.87
C LEU A 108 1.76 1.01 -5.99
N GLY A 109 2.47 -0.10 -6.18
CA GLY A 109 3.63 -0.42 -5.34
C GLY A 109 4.82 0.53 -5.55
N LEU A 110 5.06 1.00 -6.78
CA LEU A 110 6.07 2.04 -7.03
C LEU A 110 5.70 3.35 -6.36
N CYS A 111 4.45 3.80 -6.52
CA CYS A 111 3.98 5.01 -5.84
C CYS A 111 4.11 4.87 -4.31
N GLN A 112 3.66 3.74 -3.77
CA GLN A 112 3.64 3.49 -2.33
C GLN A 112 5.04 3.31 -1.72
N ALA A 113 6.01 2.79 -2.49
CA ALA A 113 7.40 2.68 -2.04
C ALA A 113 8.00 4.05 -1.66
N ALA A 114 7.65 5.11 -2.40
CA ALA A 114 8.11 6.45 -2.07
C ALA A 114 7.62 6.91 -0.70
N TYR A 115 6.34 6.70 -0.39
CA TYR A 115 5.76 7.01 0.91
C TYR A 115 6.36 6.15 2.03
N PHE A 116 6.45 4.83 1.85
CA PHE A 116 7.06 3.93 2.83
C PHE A 116 8.53 4.26 3.10
N SER A 117 9.31 4.63 2.08
CA SER A 117 10.72 5.02 2.25
C SER A 117 10.86 6.27 3.10
N GLU A 118 9.94 7.24 2.95
CA GLU A 118 9.92 8.47 3.74
C GLU A 118 9.43 8.22 5.17
N ASP A 119 8.46 7.33 5.37
CA ASP A 119 8.00 6.94 6.71
C ASP A 119 9.13 6.28 7.51
N LEU A 120 9.83 5.31 6.90
CA LEU A 120 10.97 4.64 7.50
C LEU A 120 12.09 5.63 7.82
N ARG A 121 12.41 6.54 6.88
CA ARG A 121 13.42 7.58 7.07
C ARG A 121 13.03 8.54 8.19
N SER A 122 11.78 8.99 8.24
CA SER A 122 11.23 9.86 9.27
C SER A 122 11.29 9.18 10.64
N GLY A 123 10.94 7.89 10.71
CA GLY A 123 11.06 7.07 11.90
C GLY A 123 12.49 7.07 12.44
N VAL A 124 13.49 6.76 11.61
CA VAL A 124 14.91 6.80 12.03
C VAL A 124 15.34 8.20 12.47
N ARG A 125 14.94 9.25 11.75
CA ARG A 125 15.30 10.65 12.08
C ARG A 125 14.63 11.18 13.35
N SER A 126 13.51 10.61 13.75
CA SER A 126 12.79 11.02 14.96
C SER A 126 13.46 10.54 16.26
N VAL A 127 14.42 9.62 16.18
CA VAL A 127 15.21 9.18 17.33
C VAL A 127 16.11 10.33 17.79
N SER A 128 16.06 10.65 19.10
CA SER A 128 16.86 11.73 19.67
C SER A 128 18.35 11.57 19.33
N PRO A 129 19.04 12.61 18.83
CA PRO A 129 20.48 12.57 18.58
C PRO A 129 21.30 12.16 19.81
N GLY A 130 20.79 12.43 21.02
CA GLY A 130 21.41 12.00 22.28
C GLY A 130 21.53 10.48 22.42
N GLN A 131 20.66 9.69 21.79
CA GLN A 131 20.76 8.23 21.78
C GLN A 131 22.03 7.76 21.07
N MET A 132 22.38 8.40 19.94
CA MET A 132 23.62 8.11 19.23
C MET A 132 24.83 8.53 20.07
N GLN A 133 24.79 9.72 20.68
CA GLN A 133 25.87 10.22 21.53
C GLN A 133 26.11 9.30 22.74
N ALA A 134 25.05 8.89 23.44
CA ALA A 134 25.10 7.97 24.57
C ALA A 134 25.65 6.59 24.15
N ALA A 135 25.18 6.03 23.04
CA ALA A 135 25.69 4.75 22.54
C ALA A 135 27.20 4.82 22.24
N ARG A 136 27.65 5.92 21.62
CA ARG A 136 29.08 6.16 21.35
C ARG A 136 29.89 6.33 22.63
N ALA A 137 29.36 7.00 23.65
CA ALA A 137 30.00 7.17 24.96
C ALA A 137 30.15 5.83 25.71
N LEU A 138 29.23 4.89 25.50
CA LEU A 138 29.29 3.52 26.01
C LEU A 138 30.16 2.58 25.16
N GLY A 139 30.89 3.10 24.18
CA GLY A 139 31.85 2.33 23.37
C GLY A 139 31.28 1.66 22.11
N HIS A 140 30.02 1.91 21.75
CA HIS A 140 29.48 1.36 20.49
C HIS A 140 30.15 2.00 19.27
N GLY A 141 30.50 1.17 18.26
CA GLY A 141 30.76 1.63 16.89
C GLY A 141 29.50 2.22 16.24
N TYR A 142 29.62 3.01 15.16
CA TYR A 142 28.46 3.56 14.43
C TYR A 142 27.47 2.46 13.99
N LEU A 143 27.96 1.38 13.40
CA LEU A 143 27.12 0.25 12.95
C LEU A 143 26.44 -0.46 14.12
N SER A 144 27.15 -0.60 15.25
CA SER A 144 26.61 -1.22 16.46
C SER A 144 25.52 -0.36 17.09
N ALA A 145 25.77 0.96 17.23
CA ALA A 145 24.77 1.91 17.71
C ALA A 145 23.55 1.97 16.79
N MET A 146 23.76 2.00 15.47
CA MET A 146 22.67 1.98 14.49
C MET A 146 21.82 0.72 14.63
N ARG A 147 22.45 -0.47 14.68
CA ARG A 147 21.75 -1.76 14.75
C ARG A 147 21.01 -1.98 16.07
N PHE A 148 21.62 -1.67 17.20
CA PHE A 148 21.11 -2.07 18.51
C PHE A 148 20.35 -0.96 19.24
N VAL A 149 20.59 0.32 18.91
CA VAL A 149 19.97 1.46 19.61
C VAL A 149 19.01 2.21 18.69
N ILE A 150 19.50 2.70 17.55
CA ILE A 150 18.74 3.64 16.71
C ILE A 150 17.67 2.95 15.87
N MET A 151 18.02 1.92 15.09
CA MET A 151 17.09 1.25 14.18
C MET A 151 15.87 0.65 14.89
N PRO A 152 16.00 -0.05 16.04
CA PRO A 152 14.83 -0.57 16.74
C PRO A 152 13.85 0.53 17.18
N GLN A 153 14.35 1.69 17.60
CA GLN A 153 13.53 2.85 17.94
C GLN A 153 12.93 3.48 16.68
N GLY A 154 13.73 3.64 15.62
CA GLY A 154 13.30 4.23 14.37
C GLY A 154 12.19 3.43 13.66
N VAL A 155 12.29 2.10 13.65
CA VAL A 155 11.25 1.21 13.10
C VAL A 155 9.95 1.37 13.88
N ARG A 156 10.01 1.45 15.21
CA ARG A 156 8.81 1.68 16.05
C ARG A 156 8.15 3.01 15.72
N ASN A 157 8.96 4.06 15.56
CA ASN A 157 8.46 5.40 15.22
C ASN A 157 7.88 5.46 13.79
N ALA A 158 8.35 4.60 12.88
CA ALA A 158 7.81 4.47 11.52
C ALA A 158 6.52 3.65 11.44
N LEU A 159 6.19 2.82 12.43
CA LEU A 159 5.01 1.93 12.36
C LEU A 159 3.68 2.68 12.19
N PRO A 160 3.35 3.73 12.98
CA PRO A 160 2.09 4.44 12.81
C PRO A 160 1.85 5.01 11.40
N PRO A 161 2.79 5.75 10.78
CA PRO A 161 2.59 6.22 9.41
C PRO A 161 2.58 5.08 8.38
N LEU A 162 3.37 4.02 8.56
CA LEU A 162 3.32 2.84 7.69
C LEU A 162 1.94 2.16 7.70
N ILE A 163 1.30 2.06 8.86
CA ILE A 163 -0.06 1.52 8.99
C ILE A 163 -1.06 2.41 8.25
N ASN A 164 -0.99 3.73 8.45
CA ASN A 164 -1.86 4.69 7.77
C ASN A 164 -1.73 4.60 6.25
N HIS A 165 -0.50 4.55 5.74
CA HIS A 165 -0.25 4.40 4.31
C HIS A 165 -0.63 3.00 3.78
N SER A 166 -0.56 1.95 4.61
CA SER A 166 -1.08 0.63 4.24
C SER A 166 -2.60 0.64 4.08
N VAL A 167 -3.34 1.32 4.96
CA VAL A 167 -4.80 1.50 4.80
C VAL A 167 -5.10 2.35 3.55
N SER A 168 -4.30 3.39 3.30
CA SER A 168 -4.44 4.20 2.08
C SER A 168 -4.17 3.41 0.81
N LEU A 169 -3.18 2.52 0.79
CA LEU A 169 -2.92 1.62 -0.32
C LEU A 169 -4.13 0.70 -0.61
N PHE A 170 -4.73 0.13 0.43
CA PHE A 170 -5.95 -0.69 0.28
C PHE A 170 -7.11 0.10 -0.34
N LYS A 171 -7.33 1.36 0.08
CA LYS A 171 -8.34 2.22 -0.55
C LYS A 171 -7.98 2.55 -1.99
N ASN A 172 -6.70 2.82 -2.25
CA ASN A 172 -6.20 3.20 -3.58
C ASN A 172 -6.19 2.04 -4.58
N SER A 173 -6.33 0.77 -4.16
CA SER A 173 -6.50 -0.33 -5.11
C SER A 173 -7.78 -0.18 -5.94
N SER A 174 -8.78 0.56 -5.44
CA SER A 174 -9.98 0.90 -6.22
C SER A 174 -9.68 1.70 -7.49
N LEU A 175 -8.55 2.44 -7.54
CA LEU A 175 -8.12 3.17 -8.73
C LEU A 175 -7.83 2.22 -9.91
N ALA A 176 -7.53 0.94 -9.64
CA ALA A 176 -7.28 -0.05 -10.67
C ALA A 176 -8.50 -0.33 -11.57
N VAL A 177 -9.71 0.06 -11.15
CA VAL A 177 -10.91 0.00 -12.00
C VAL A 177 -10.74 0.79 -13.31
N VAL A 178 -9.94 1.86 -13.30
CA VAL A 178 -9.72 2.71 -14.49
C VAL A 178 -8.93 1.99 -15.58
N ILE A 179 -8.12 1.00 -15.20
CA ILE A 179 -7.37 0.16 -16.15
C ILE A 179 -8.06 -1.19 -16.41
N GLY A 180 -9.29 -1.37 -15.92
CA GLY A 180 -10.08 -2.58 -16.15
C GLY A 180 -9.77 -3.75 -15.20
N ALA A 181 -9.06 -3.51 -14.09
CA ALA A 181 -8.81 -4.58 -13.13
C ALA A 181 -10.11 -5.04 -12.46
N SER A 182 -10.33 -6.36 -12.39
CA SER A 182 -11.54 -7.00 -11.87
C SER A 182 -11.60 -7.06 -10.32
N GLU A 183 -11.36 -5.91 -9.69
CA GLU A 183 -11.38 -5.74 -8.24
C GLU A 183 -12.77 -5.32 -7.69
N LEU A 184 -12.89 -5.06 -6.40
CA LEU A 184 -14.17 -4.79 -5.74
C LEU A 184 -14.96 -3.62 -6.35
N THR A 185 -14.32 -2.50 -6.70
CA THR A 185 -15.02 -1.37 -7.33
C THR A 185 -15.54 -1.74 -8.72
N HIS A 186 -14.79 -2.54 -9.48
CA HIS A 186 -15.26 -3.13 -10.73
C HIS A 186 -16.50 -3.99 -10.53
N ALA A 187 -16.49 -4.89 -9.53
CA ALA A 187 -17.65 -5.74 -9.22
C ALA A 187 -18.89 -4.91 -8.85
N VAL A 188 -18.72 -3.84 -8.06
CA VAL A 188 -19.80 -2.90 -7.71
C VAL A 188 -20.40 -2.26 -8.95
N LYS A 189 -19.57 -1.76 -9.87
CA LYS A 189 -20.04 -1.15 -11.13
C LYS A 189 -20.74 -2.15 -12.04
N GLU A 190 -20.21 -3.37 -12.15
CA GLU A 190 -20.80 -4.39 -13.00
C GLU A 190 -22.18 -4.82 -12.48
N ILE A 191 -22.32 -5.06 -11.18
CA ILE A 191 -23.61 -5.39 -10.57
C ILE A 191 -24.59 -4.22 -10.71
N GLU A 192 -24.12 -2.99 -10.62
CA GLU A 192 -24.95 -1.80 -10.85
C GLU A 192 -25.51 -1.77 -12.27
N ASN A 193 -24.68 -2.00 -13.28
CA ASN A 193 -25.09 -2.08 -14.68
C ASN A 193 -26.10 -3.21 -14.95
N LEU A 194 -25.97 -4.34 -14.24
CA LEU A 194 -26.85 -5.50 -14.41
C LEU A 194 -28.19 -5.37 -13.66
N SER A 195 -28.19 -4.75 -12.49
CA SER A 195 -29.35 -4.71 -11.59
C SER A 195 -30.08 -3.37 -11.57
N PHE A 196 -29.43 -2.28 -12.01
CA PHE A 196 -29.87 -0.90 -11.88
C PHE A 196 -30.17 -0.47 -10.42
N ARG A 197 -29.66 -1.21 -9.43
CA ARG A 197 -29.80 -0.92 -7.99
C ARG A 197 -28.61 -0.14 -7.47
N THR A 198 -28.47 1.09 -7.96
CA THR A 198 -27.30 1.95 -7.72
C THR A 198 -27.09 2.20 -6.22
N PHE A 199 -28.12 2.59 -5.47
CA PHE A 199 -27.91 2.95 -4.06
C PHE A 199 -27.42 1.76 -3.22
N GLU A 200 -28.05 0.60 -3.36
CA GLU A 200 -27.76 -0.60 -2.57
C GLU A 200 -26.35 -1.14 -2.85
N ILE A 201 -25.94 -1.23 -4.13
CA ILE A 201 -24.64 -1.81 -4.45
C ILE A 201 -23.48 -0.89 -4.06
N TYR A 202 -23.63 0.43 -4.23
CA TYR A 202 -22.63 1.39 -3.78
C TYR A 202 -22.55 1.46 -2.24
N LEU A 203 -23.68 1.28 -1.54
CA LEU A 203 -23.70 1.15 -0.08
C LEU A 203 -22.95 -0.12 0.37
N ILE A 204 -23.21 -1.26 -0.27
CA ILE A 204 -22.50 -2.53 0.00
C ILE A 204 -21.00 -2.35 -0.22
N GLY A 205 -20.59 -1.80 -1.38
CA GLY A 205 -19.19 -1.53 -1.68
C GLY A 205 -18.52 -0.63 -0.63
N THR A 206 -19.21 0.45 -0.22
CA THR A 206 -18.73 1.37 0.82
C THR A 206 -18.52 0.66 2.16
N VAL A 207 -19.49 -0.14 2.60
CA VAL A 207 -19.41 -0.90 3.85
C VAL A 207 -18.27 -1.92 3.80
N LEU A 208 -18.07 -2.60 2.66
CA LEU A 208 -16.98 -3.55 2.48
C LEU A 208 -15.61 -2.87 2.57
N TYR A 209 -15.38 -1.78 1.84
CA TYR A 209 -14.13 -1.02 1.93
C TYR A 209 -13.88 -0.48 3.34
N LEU A 210 -14.92 0.03 4.00
CA LEU A 210 -14.83 0.50 5.39
C LEU A 210 -14.44 -0.64 6.33
N PHE A 211 -15.16 -1.76 6.26
CA PHE A 211 -14.91 -2.94 7.09
C PHE A 211 -13.45 -3.41 6.97
N PHE A 212 -12.96 -3.63 5.75
CA PHE A 212 -11.59 -4.10 5.55
C PHE A 212 -10.54 -3.04 5.93
N SER A 213 -10.81 -1.75 5.69
CA SER A 213 -9.93 -0.66 6.15
C SER A 213 -9.81 -0.65 7.68
N LEU A 214 -10.92 -0.82 8.40
CA LEU A 214 -10.94 -0.91 9.86
C LEU A 214 -10.22 -2.16 10.37
N VAL A 215 -10.35 -3.30 9.68
CA VAL A 215 -9.63 -4.54 10.01
C VAL A 215 -8.12 -4.33 9.87
N ILE A 216 -7.66 -3.81 8.73
CA ILE A 216 -6.24 -3.55 8.48
C ILE A 216 -5.68 -2.56 9.53
N MET A 217 -6.42 -1.48 9.81
CA MET A 217 -6.04 -0.49 10.80
C MET A 217 -5.98 -1.09 12.22
N SER A 218 -6.94 -1.93 12.60
CA SER A 218 -7.00 -2.57 13.93
C SER A 218 -5.84 -3.55 14.12
N ILE A 219 -5.54 -4.36 13.09
CA ILE A 219 -4.37 -5.25 13.10
C ILE A 219 -3.08 -4.42 13.22
N GLY A 220 -2.95 -3.35 12.45
CA GLY A 220 -1.81 -2.45 12.51
C GLY A 220 -1.64 -1.81 13.90
N ALA A 221 -2.72 -1.27 14.46
CA ALA A 221 -2.71 -0.65 15.80
C ALA A 221 -2.32 -1.67 16.88
N TYR A 222 -2.84 -2.90 16.79
CA TYR A 222 -2.46 -3.99 17.68
C TYR A 222 -0.97 -4.32 17.62
N LEU A 223 -0.40 -4.42 16.42
CA LEU A 223 1.03 -4.64 16.21
C LEU A 223 1.87 -3.48 16.76
N SER A 224 1.44 -2.23 16.52
CA SER A 224 2.10 -1.04 17.04
C SER A 224 2.14 -1.04 18.57
N MET A 225 1.01 -1.34 19.23
CA MET A 225 0.92 -1.41 20.70
C MET A 225 1.85 -2.45 21.32
N ARG A 226 2.06 -3.60 20.65
CA ARG A 226 2.98 -4.65 21.14
C ARG A 226 4.45 -4.23 21.08
N THR A 227 4.78 -3.25 20.24
CA THR A 227 6.14 -2.77 20.07
C THR A 227 6.51 -1.59 20.98
N ASP A 228 5.54 -1.05 21.73
CA ASP A 228 5.72 0.11 22.63
C ASP A 228 6.24 -0.32 24.03
N PRO A 229 7.48 0.05 24.40
CA PRO A 229 8.05 -0.27 25.72
C PRO A 229 7.33 0.46 26.88
N ALA A 230 6.76 1.63 26.63
CA ALA A 230 6.12 2.44 27.68
C ALA A 230 4.87 1.76 28.23
N ARG A 231 4.20 0.93 27.42
CA ARG A 231 3.07 0.12 27.86
C ARG A 231 3.51 -1.15 28.61
N SER A 232 4.63 -1.77 28.22
CA SER A 232 5.22 -2.90 28.96
C SER A 232 5.78 -2.51 30.33
N ALA A 233 6.12 -1.24 30.55
CA ALA A 233 6.56 -0.73 31.85
C ALA A 233 5.39 -0.35 32.79
N ARG A 234 4.14 -0.38 32.30
CA ARG A 234 2.91 -0.07 33.06
C ARG A 234 2.01 -1.29 33.31
N ALA A 235 2.40 -2.46 32.80
CA ALA A 235 1.72 -3.74 33.00
C ALA A 235 2.51 -4.60 33.99
#